data_AF-A0A1M4Y6R6-F1
#
_entry.id   AF-A0A1M4Y6R6-F1
#
_cell.length_a   1.000
_cell.length_b   1.000
_cell.length_c   1.000
_cell.angle_alpha   90.00
_cell.angle_beta   90.00
_cell.angle_gamma   90.00
#
_symmetry.space_group_name_H-M   'P 1'
#
loop_
_entity.id
_entity.type
_entity.pdbx_description
1 polymer ?
#
loop_
_entity_poly.entity_id
_entity_poly.type
_entity_poly.pdbx_seq_one_letter_code
_entity_poly.pdbx_strand_id
1 'polypeptide(L)'
;MDLTQIVRLALSYLANIQQVRWMDQGLTFQFLDSYQLKMKFFLYKRVFAVCLESEEERLIIFRGSQAWYEWLKDFQIRQVPFHLMEGVAVHQGFYDFYLQLRESIFHMLTHKKTDKPITVVGYSLGGAIATMLSVELAIKLPHIEPPRLITFAAPRIGNKKYTTCLYELIPQRIHYVHPGDQVPKQPALPMYQPLAATYRLPRVSNAAFTIPSCFRNLLFKPCSV
;
A
#
# COMPACT_ATOMS: atom_id res chain seq x y z
N MET A 1 3.13 0.04 -18.55
CA MET A 1 2.53 -0.63 -17.39
C MET A 1 1.38 0.25 -16.92
N ASP A 2 0.15 -0.12 -17.26
CA ASP A 2 -1.04 0.61 -16.83
C ASP A 2 -1.23 0.36 -15.32
N LEU A 3 -1.52 1.41 -14.54
CA LEU A 3 -1.78 1.35 -13.09
C LEU A 3 -2.78 0.26 -12.71
N THR A 4 -3.67 -0.08 -13.65
CA THR A 4 -4.61 -1.19 -13.64
C THR A 4 -3.96 -2.56 -13.39
N GLN A 5 -2.75 -2.81 -13.89
CA GLN A 5 -2.07 -4.12 -13.79
C GLN A 5 -1.50 -4.39 -12.39
N ILE A 6 -1.11 -3.35 -11.64
CA ILE A 6 -0.51 -3.54 -10.30
C ILE A 6 -1.60 -3.70 -9.24
N VAL A 7 -2.72 -2.98 -9.38
CA VAL A 7 -3.92 -3.25 -8.59
C VAL A 7 -4.45 -4.65 -8.88
N ARG A 8 -4.44 -5.09 -10.15
CA ARG A 8 -4.72 -6.49 -10.52
C ARG A 8 -3.75 -7.47 -9.87
N LEU A 9 -2.45 -7.20 -9.87
CA LEU A 9 -1.43 -8.06 -9.26
C LEU A 9 -1.62 -8.17 -7.74
N ALA A 10 -1.86 -7.04 -7.07
CA ALA A 10 -2.13 -6.95 -5.64
C ALA A 10 -3.43 -7.67 -5.24
N LEU A 11 -4.49 -7.50 -6.03
CA LEU A 11 -5.79 -8.17 -5.82
C LEU A 11 -5.70 -9.68 -6.12
N SER A 12 -4.97 -10.09 -7.15
CA SER A 12 -4.72 -11.50 -7.45
C SER A 12 -3.86 -12.20 -6.39
N TYR A 13 -2.94 -11.45 -5.75
CA TYR A 13 -2.04 -11.94 -4.71
C TYR A 13 -2.74 -12.15 -3.35
N LEU A 14 -3.68 -11.28 -2.99
CA LEU A 14 -4.20 -11.22 -1.61
C LEU A 14 -5.56 -11.83 -1.38
N ALA A 15 -6.39 -11.92 -2.43
CA ALA A 15 -7.76 -12.38 -2.29
C ALA A 15 -8.12 -13.46 -3.32
N ASN A 16 -7.12 -14.01 -4.02
CA ASN A 16 -7.29 -15.09 -4.98
C ASN A 16 -8.39 -14.73 -6.03
N ILE A 17 -8.42 -13.44 -6.41
CA ILE A 17 -9.40 -12.78 -7.28
C ILE A 17 -9.11 -13.13 -8.75
N GLN A 18 -10.09 -13.71 -9.45
CA GLN A 18 -9.92 -14.21 -10.82
C GLN A 18 -9.99 -13.12 -11.91
N GLN A 19 -10.75 -12.03 -11.75
CA GLN A 19 -10.85 -10.93 -12.73
C GLN A 19 -11.14 -9.56 -12.12
N VAL A 20 -10.56 -8.51 -12.73
CA VAL A 20 -10.86 -7.08 -12.44
C VAL A 20 -11.20 -6.37 -13.76
N ARG A 21 -12.41 -5.85 -13.93
CA ARG A 21 -12.82 -5.04 -15.10
C ARG A 21 -13.15 -3.59 -14.70
N TRP A 22 -12.73 -2.66 -15.54
CA TRP A 22 -13.06 -1.23 -15.42
C TRP A 22 -14.17 -0.90 -16.43
N MET A 23 -15.17 -0.10 -16.02
CA MET A 23 -16.12 0.54 -16.93
C MET A 23 -16.35 2.00 -16.52
N ASP A 24 -16.83 2.83 -17.45
CA ASP A 24 -16.84 4.30 -17.41
C ASP A 24 -17.56 4.95 -16.21
N GLN A 25 -18.33 4.19 -15.42
CA GLN A 25 -19.09 4.67 -14.26
C GLN A 25 -18.71 4.02 -12.91
N GLY A 26 -17.67 3.20 -12.85
CA GLY A 26 -17.19 2.64 -11.57
C GLY A 26 -16.39 1.33 -11.65
N LEU A 27 -15.96 0.88 -10.47
CA LEU A 27 -15.28 -0.40 -10.24
C LEU A 27 -16.29 -1.46 -9.80
N THR A 28 -16.41 -2.55 -10.57
CA THR A 28 -17.03 -3.81 -10.14
C THR A 28 -15.95 -4.87 -9.95
N PHE A 29 -16.03 -5.58 -8.82
CA PHE A 29 -15.15 -6.68 -8.46
C PHE A 29 -15.93 -7.99 -8.66
N GLN A 30 -15.31 -9.02 -9.24
CA GLN A 30 -15.75 -10.40 -9.05
C GLN A 30 -14.78 -11.04 -8.05
N PHE A 31 -15.19 -11.03 -6.79
CA PHE A 31 -14.46 -11.69 -5.72
C PHE A 31 -14.62 -13.21 -5.85
N LEU A 32 -13.70 -14.00 -5.26
CA LEU A 32 -14.15 -15.27 -4.66
C LEU A 32 -15.21 -14.91 -3.64
N ASP A 33 -16.28 -15.69 -3.52
CA ASP A 33 -17.55 -15.30 -2.87
C ASP A 33 -17.47 -14.73 -1.42
N SER A 34 -16.30 -14.73 -0.78
CA SER A 34 -16.07 -14.34 0.62
C SER A 34 -15.77 -12.85 0.90
N TYR A 35 -15.35 -12.04 -0.08
CA TYR A 35 -15.03 -10.62 0.17
C TYR A 35 -16.16 -9.67 -0.20
N GLN A 36 -16.47 -8.73 0.70
CA GLN A 36 -17.46 -7.68 0.48
C GLN A 36 -16.82 -6.30 0.53
N LEU A 37 -17.17 -5.43 -0.42
CA LEU A 37 -16.83 -4.02 -0.36
C LEU A 37 -17.55 -3.35 0.82
N LYS A 38 -16.80 -2.84 1.80
CA LYS A 38 -17.34 -2.12 2.96
C LYS A 38 -17.32 -0.61 2.76
N MET A 39 -16.27 -0.07 2.15
CA MET A 39 -16.14 1.38 1.98
C MET A 39 -15.26 1.75 0.78
N LYS A 40 -15.57 2.91 0.19
CA LYS A 40 -14.74 3.61 -0.79
C LYS A 40 -14.27 4.92 -0.18
N PHE A 41 -12.98 5.22 -0.32
CA PHE A 41 -12.36 6.44 0.14
C PHE A 41 -11.98 7.28 -1.08
N PHE A 42 -12.28 8.57 -1.03
CA PHE A 42 -12.16 9.46 -2.18
C PHE A 42 -11.06 10.49 -1.96
N LEU A 43 -10.31 10.75 -3.02
CA LEU A 43 -9.38 11.87 -3.10
C LEU A 43 -9.66 12.61 -4.41
N TYR A 44 -9.84 13.93 -4.34
CA TYR A 44 -10.24 14.75 -5.49
C TYR A 44 -11.42 14.17 -6.28
N LYS A 45 -12.48 13.78 -5.57
CA LYS A 45 -13.72 13.20 -6.13
C LYS A 45 -13.55 11.85 -6.86
N ARG A 46 -12.39 11.21 -6.77
CA ARG A 46 -12.13 9.87 -7.34
C ARG A 46 -11.84 8.86 -6.25
N VAL A 47 -12.28 7.62 -6.45
CA VAL A 47 -11.94 6.51 -5.54
C VAL A 47 -10.42 6.35 -5.51
N PHE A 48 -9.84 6.51 -4.33
CA PHE A 48 -8.41 6.40 -4.09
C PHE A 48 -8.07 5.17 -3.25
N ALA A 49 -8.96 4.80 -2.33
CA ALA A 49 -8.84 3.55 -1.60
C ALA A 49 -10.17 2.83 -1.46
N VAL A 50 -10.09 1.54 -1.20
CA VAL A 50 -11.23 0.69 -0.87
C VAL A 50 -10.93 -0.13 0.37
N CYS A 51 -11.96 -0.39 1.17
CA CYS A 51 -11.93 -1.41 2.20
C CYS A 51 -12.80 -2.58 1.78
N LEU A 52 -12.19 -3.76 1.73
CA LEU A 52 -12.86 -5.03 1.54
C LEU A 52 -12.77 -5.80 2.86
N GLU A 53 -13.77 -6.62 3.14
CA GLU A 53 -13.80 -7.44 4.34
C GLU A 53 -14.37 -8.83 4.01
N SER A 54 -13.70 -9.86 4.50
CA SER A 54 -14.17 -11.25 4.54
C SER A 54 -14.50 -11.65 5.98
N GLU A 55 -14.82 -12.92 6.22
CA GLU A 55 -14.93 -13.45 7.59
C GLU A 55 -13.60 -13.40 8.35
N GLU A 56 -12.48 -13.58 7.64
CA GLU A 56 -11.15 -13.75 8.24
C GLU A 56 -10.36 -12.46 8.35
N GLU A 57 -10.49 -11.50 7.41
CA GLU A 57 -9.65 -10.31 7.41
C GLU A 57 -10.29 -9.07 6.78
N ARG A 58 -9.65 -7.92 6.98
CA ARG A 58 -9.89 -6.68 6.25
C ARG A 58 -8.73 -6.33 5.35
N LEU A 59 -9.05 -5.98 4.11
CA LEU A 59 -8.11 -5.46 3.13
C LEU A 59 -8.37 -3.97 2.92
N ILE A 60 -7.34 -3.15 3.09
CA ILE A 60 -7.37 -1.73 2.75
C ILE A 60 -6.40 -1.51 1.60
N ILE A 61 -6.92 -1.08 0.44
CA ILE A 61 -6.15 -1.03 -0.80
C ILE A 61 -6.13 0.39 -1.32
N PHE A 62 -4.93 0.95 -1.44
CA PHE A 62 -4.66 2.28 -1.98
C PHE A 62 -4.08 2.20 -3.40
N ARG A 63 -4.66 2.97 -4.31
CA ARG A 63 -4.11 3.10 -5.67
C ARG A 63 -2.97 4.13 -5.73
N GLY A 64 -2.24 4.14 -6.84
CA GLY A 64 -1.30 5.22 -7.19
C GLY A 64 -1.99 6.45 -7.81
N SER A 65 -1.22 7.53 -8.01
CA SER A 65 -1.69 8.70 -8.76
C SER A 65 -1.66 8.41 -10.28
N GLN A 66 -2.65 8.94 -11.01
CA GLN A 66 -2.70 8.81 -12.48
C GLN A 66 -1.66 9.69 -13.19
N ALA A 67 -1.19 10.75 -12.52
CA ALA A 67 -0.18 11.66 -13.00
C ALA A 67 1.06 11.64 -12.08
N TRP A 68 1.64 10.46 -11.85
CA TRP A 68 2.78 10.30 -10.95
C TRP A 68 4.04 11.09 -11.39
N TYR A 69 4.14 11.46 -12.66
CA TYR A 69 5.19 12.34 -13.18
C TYR A 69 4.98 13.81 -12.81
N GLU A 70 3.74 14.29 -12.82
CA GLU A 70 3.38 15.63 -12.32
C GLU A 70 3.59 15.68 -10.81
N TRP A 71 3.18 14.60 -10.13
CA TRP A 71 3.45 14.38 -8.71
C TRP A 71 4.94 14.59 -8.43
N LEU A 72 5.85 13.81 -9.04
CA LEU A 72 7.30 13.93 -8.80
C LEU A 72 7.90 15.33 -9.02
N LYS A 73 7.30 16.17 -9.87
CA LYS A 73 7.75 17.55 -10.12
C LYS A 73 7.22 18.53 -9.07
N ASP A 74 6.03 18.28 -8.53
CA ASP A 74 5.32 19.17 -7.62
C ASP A 74 5.66 18.93 -6.14
N PHE A 75 6.24 17.78 -5.79
CA PHE A 75 6.58 17.52 -4.38
C PHE A 75 7.78 18.32 -3.92
N GLN A 76 7.48 19.25 -3.02
CA GLN A 76 8.45 19.84 -2.12
C GLN A 76 9.12 18.72 -1.32
N ILE A 77 10.46 18.67 -1.34
CA ILE A 77 11.32 17.72 -0.59
C ILE A 77 11.20 17.93 0.94
N ARG A 78 10.24 18.74 1.39
CA ARG A 78 10.02 19.13 2.78
C ARG A 78 9.54 17.96 3.62
N GLN A 79 10.25 17.71 4.72
CA GLN A 79 9.80 16.81 5.77
C GLN A 79 9.00 17.57 6.83
N VAL A 80 8.04 16.89 7.43
CA VAL A 80 7.31 17.36 8.61
C VAL A 80 7.20 16.29 9.67
N PRO A 81 7.05 16.67 10.93
CA PRO A 81 6.85 15.71 12.02
C PRO A 81 5.66 14.80 11.74
N PHE A 82 5.85 13.50 11.94
CA PHE A 82 4.75 12.55 11.99
C PHE A 82 4.09 12.64 13.37
N HIS A 83 2.79 12.92 13.42
CA HIS A 83 2.09 13.36 14.64
C HIS A 83 2.13 12.40 15.83
N LEU A 84 2.51 11.14 15.61
CA LEU A 84 2.49 10.10 16.65
C LEU A 84 3.83 9.86 17.32
N MET A 85 4.93 10.34 16.77
CA MET A 85 6.27 9.95 17.20
C MET A 85 7.25 11.11 17.14
N GLU A 86 7.92 11.37 18.26
CA GLU A 86 8.92 12.43 18.35
C GLU A 86 10.15 12.12 17.48
N GLY A 87 10.67 13.14 16.78
CA GLY A 87 11.85 13.02 15.89
C GLY A 87 11.62 12.16 14.63
N VAL A 88 10.40 11.66 14.43
CA VAL A 88 9.99 10.98 13.20
C VAL A 88 9.45 12.03 12.24
N ALA A 89 9.98 12.03 11.02
CA ALA A 89 9.55 12.97 10.00
C ALA A 89 9.22 12.23 8.69
N VAL A 90 8.14 12.65 8.06
CA VAL A 90 7.64 12.13 6.79
C VAL A 90 7.54 13.26 5.78
N HIS A 91 7.51 12.90 4.50
CA HIS A 91 7.32 13.85 3.43
C HIS A 91 5.97 14.57 3.55
N GLN A 92 5.98 15.91 3.56
CA GLN A 92 4.80 16.75 3.74
C GLN A 92 3.65 16.34 2.82
N GLY A 93 3.92 16.24 1.53
CA GLY A 93 2.85 16.04 0.58
C GLY A 93 2.27 14.61 0.60
N PHE A 94 3.02 13.59 1.03
CA PHE A 94 2.40 12.29 1.31
C PHE A 94 1.50 12.37 2.53
N TYR A 95 1.98 13.06 3.55
CA TYR A 95 1.31 13.20 4.82
C TYR A 95 0.00 13.99 4.69
N ASP A 96 -0.04 15.04 3.86
CA ASP A 96 -1.26 15.79 3.56
C ASP A 96 -2.35 14.91 2.92
N PHE A 97 -1.97 14.02 2.01
CA PHE A 97 -2.91 13.04 1.45
C PHE A 97 -3.37 12.01 2.47
N TYR A 98 -2.46 11.58 3.33
CA TYR A 98 -2.77 10.65 4.41
C TYR A 98 -3.77 11.27 5.40
N LEU A 99 -3.55 12.51 5.82
CA LEU A 99 -4.42 13.24 6.76
C LEU A 99 -5.86 13.38 6.24
N GLN A 100 -6.03 13.55 4.92
CA GLN A 100 -7.37 13.63 4.31
C GLN A 100 -8.15 12.31 4.38
N LEU A 101 -7.47 11.16 4.45
CA LEU A 101 -8.10 9.84 4.40
C LEU A 101 -8.20 9.20 5.80
N ARG A 102 -7.22 9.45 6.69
CA ARG A 102 -7.05 8.70 7.93
C ARG A 102 -8.29 8.69 8.83
N GLU A 103 -8.93 9.84 9.05
CA GLU A 103 -10.08 9.93 9.97
C GLU A 103 -11.24 9.03 9.52
N SER A 104 -11.56 9.06 8.22
CA SER A 104 -12.62 8.21 7.67
C SER A 104 -12.30 6.70 7.76
N ILE A 105 -11.03 6.33 7.59
CA ILE A 105 -10.57 4.95 7.71
C ILE A 105 -10.64 4.49 9.16
N PHE A 106 -10.13 5.29 10.11
CA PHE A 106 -10.17 4.97 11.54
C PHE A 106 -11.60 4.90 12.05
N HIS A 107 -12.46 5.82 11.63
CA HIS A 107 -13.88 5.77 11.96
C HIS A 107 -14.51 4.45 11.49
N MET A 108 -14.26 4.04 10.24
CA MET A 108 -14.78 2.77 9.72
C MET A 108 -14.27 1.55 10.49
N LEU A 109 -12.98 1.51 10.81
CA LEU A 109 -12.36 0.38 11.52
C LEU A 109 -12.84 0.26 12.97
N THR A 110 -13.04 1.38 13.66
CA THR A 110 -13.41 1.40 15.08
C THR A 110 -14.90 1.26 15.32
N HIS A 111 -15.75 1.66 14.36
CA HIS A 111 -17.20 1.67 14.53
C HIS A 111 -17.82 0.29 14.79
N LYS A 112 -17.22 -0.79 14.28
CA LYS A 112 -17.75 -2.15 14.43
C LYS A 112 -17.10 -3.01 15.52
N LYS A 113 -16.10 -2.49 16.25
CA LYS A 113 -15.33 -3.25 17.27
C LYS A 113 -15.04 -4.70 16.83
N THR A 114 -14.26 -4.85 15.76
CA THR A 114 -13.86 -6.20 15.32
C THR A 114 -12.34 -6.29 15.29
N ASP A 115 -11.83 -7.37 15.85
CA ASP A 115 -10.40 -7.66 15.98
C ASP A 115 -9.89 -8.44 14.76
N LYS A 116 -10.51 -8.22 13.59
CA LYS A 116 -10.11 -8.92 12.37
C LYS A 116 -8.72 -8.42 11.96
N PRO A 117 -7.78 -9.31 11.60
CA PRO A 117 -6.52 -8.95 10.99
C PRO A 117 -6.69 -7.96 9.84
N ILE A 118 -5.76 -7.01 9.74
CA ILE A 118 -5.79 -5.96 8.73
C ILE A 118 -4.59 -6.11 7.80
N THR A 119 -4.86 -6.15 6.51
CA THR A 119 -3.86 -6.11 5.46
C THR A 119 -3.99 -4.80 4.69
N VAL A 120 -2.91 -4.03 4.66
CA VAL A 120 -2.84 -2.73 3.98
C VAL A 120 -1.95 -2.86 2.74
N VAL A 121 -2.47 -2.39 1.62
CA VAL A 121 -1.87 -2.58 0.31
C VAL A 121 -1.78 -1.25 -0.40
N GLY A 122 -0.64 -0.95 -1.01
CA GLY A 122 -0.46 0.32 -1.70
C GLY A 122 0.48 0.26 -2.90
N TYR A 123 0.09 0.92 -3.98
CA TYR A 123 0.95 1.14 -5.15
C TYR A 123 1.40 2.59 -5.28
N SER A 124 2.68 2.84 -5.57
CA SER A 124 3.23 4.16 -5.82
C SER A 124 2.90 5.12 -4.66
N LEU A 125 2.24 6.26 -4.91
CA LEU A 125 1.70 7.16 -3.87
C LEU A 125 0.88 6.40 -2.81
N GLY A 126 0.03 5.47 -3.23
CA GLY A 126 -0.75 4.63 -2.33
C GLY A 126 0.12 3.76 -1.42
N GLY A 127 1.33 3.39 -1.86
CA GLY A 127 2.31 2.68 -1.04
C GLY A 127 2.85 3.54 0.11
N ALA A 128 3.06 4.84 -0.12
CA ALA A 128 3.46 5.75 0.94
C ALA A 128 2.35 5.92 1.99
N ILE A 129 1.11 6.10 1.53
CA ILE A 129 -0.08 6.26 2.37
C ILE A 129 -0.37 4.97 3.15
N ALA A 130 -0.28 3.81 2.50
CA ALA A 130 -0.40 2.49 3.12
C ALA A 130 0.60 2.31 4.27
N THR A 131 1.86 2.72 4.06
CA THR A 131 2.91 2.62 5.06
C THR A 131 2.60 3.46 6.31
N MET A 132 2.18 4.72 6.12
CA MET A 132 1.80 5.60 7.24
C MET A 132 0.56 5.10 7.99
N LEU A 133 -0.44 4.59 7.25
CA LEU A 133 -1.62 3.99 7.86
C LEU A 133 -1.25 2.78 8.71
N SER A 134 -0.43 1.86 8.19
CA SER A 134 -0.01 0.66 8.93
C SER A 134 0.67 1.01 10.24
N VAL A 135 1.58 1.98 10.22
CA VAL A 135 2.26 2.48 11.43
C VAL A 135 1.27 3.05 12.44
N GLU A 136 0.32 3.89 12.01
CA GLU A 136 -0.66 4.45 12.92
C GLU A 136 -1.62 3.39 13.47
N LEU A 137 -2.04 2.41 12.66
CA LEU A 137 -2.88 1.29 13.10
C LEU A 137 -2.19 0.48 14.19
N ALA A 138 -0.90 0.14 14.01
CA ALA A 138 -0.14 -0.60 15.01
C ALA A 138 -0.05 0.16 16.36
N ILE A 139 0.04 1.50 16.32
CA ILE A 139 0.11 2.33 17.53
C ILE A 139 -1.27 2.50 18.19
N LYS A 140 -2.31 2.74 17.38
CA LYS A 140 -3.65 3.13 17.88
C LYS A 140 -4.56 1.95 18.19
N LEU A 141 -4.31 0.79 17.58
CA LEU A 141 -5.11 -0.43 17.77
C LEU A 141 -4.24 -1.58 18.31
N PRO A 142 -3.60 -1.42 19.48
CA PRO A 142 -2.68 -2.44 20.03
C PRO A 142 -3.38 -3.75 20.46
N HIS A 143 -4.72 -3.78 20.46
CA HIS A 143 -5.52 -4.97 20.72
C HIS A 143 -5.69 -5.87 19.48
N ILE A 144 -5.37 -5.35 18.29
CA ILE A 144 -5.36 -6.10 17.03
C ILE A 144 -3.90 -6.43 16.70
N GLU A 145 -3.66 -7.57 16.06
CA GLU A 145 -2.33 -7.90 15.54
C GLU A 145 -1.78 -6.77 14.64
N PRO A 146 -0.46 -6.51 14.66
CA PRO A 146 0.15 -5.54 13.76
C PRO A 146 -0.25 -5.81 12.29
N PRO A 147 -0.63 -4.78 11.52
CA PRO A 147 -1.18 -4.98 10.20
C PRO A 147 -0.12 -5.54 9.24
N ARG A 148 -0.56 -6.37 8.29
CA ARG A 148 0.29 -6.80 7.17
C ARG A 148 0.41 -5.65 6.18
N LEU A 149 1.62 -5.33 5.74
CA LEU A 149 1.88 -4.25 4.79
C LEU A 149 2.46 -4.80 3.49
N ILE A 150 1.79 -4.51 2.36
CA ILE A 150 2.29 -4.87 1.04
C ILE A 150 2.34 -3.62 0.18
N THR A 151 3.53 -3.33 -0.34
CA THR A 151 3.75 -2.15 -1.16
C THR A 151 4.38 -2.50 -2.49
N PHE A 152 3.92 -1.83 -3.54
CA PHE A 152 4.46 -1.94 -4.88
C PHE A 152 4.97 -0.57 -5.31
N ALA A 153 6.24 -0.48 -5.69
CA ALA A 153 6.85 0.77 -6.15
C ALA A 153 6.63 1.97 -5.20
N ALA A 154 6.52 1.75 -3.89
CA ALA A 154 6.36 2.85 -2.95
C ALA A 154 7.62 3.75 -2.97
N PRO A 155 7.44 5.08 -2.94
CA PRO A 155 8.55 6.02 -2.77
C PRO A 155 9.11 5.95 -1.35
N ARG A 156 10.25 6.61 -1.12
CA ARG A 156 10.79 6.84 0.22
C ARG A 156 9.86 7.80 0.98
N ILE A 157 9.46 7.43 2.18
CA ILE A 157 8.38 8.14 2.90
C ILE A 157 8.93 9.15 3.89
N GLY A 158 9.97 8.79 4.65
CA GLY A 158 10.42 9.57 5.78
C GLY A 158 11.90 9.42 6.08
N ASN A 159 12.31 10.04 7.19
CA ASN A 159 13.67 10.00 7.68
C ASN A 159 14.06 8.61 8.22
N LYS A 160 15.31 8.47 8.65
CA LYS A 160 15.82 7.19 9.19
C LYS A 160 14.99 6.67 10.36
N LYS A 161 14.59 7.56 11.26
CA LYS A 161 13.78 7.20 12.43
C LYS A 161 12.43 6.64 12.00
N TYR A 162 11.77 7.23 10.99
CA TYR A 162 10.54 6.68 10.41
C TYR A 162 10.73 5.25 9.91
N THR A 163 11.77 4.98 9.11
CA THR A 163 12.01 3.64 8.56
C THR A 163 12.33 2.62 9.66
N THR A 164 13.07 3.02 10.70
CA THR A 164 13.31 2.17 11.88
C THR A 164 12.02 1.83 12.60
N CYS A 165 11.21 2.83 12.96
CA CYS A 165 9.92 2.61 13.63
C CYS A 165 8.97 1.75 12.79
N LEU A 166 8.93 1.96 11.46
CA LEU A 166 8.16 1.12 10.55
C LEU A 166 8.57 -0.36 10.67
N TYR A 167 9.87 -0.65 10.76
CA TYR A 167 10.36 -2.03 10.76
C TYR A 167 10.13 -2.74 12.07
N GLU A 168 10.12 -2.00 13.17
CA GLU A 168 9.77 -2.47 14.50
C GLU A 168 8.27 -2.71 14.65
N LEU A 169 7.45 -1.75 14.20
CA LEU A 169 5.99 -1.83 14.35
C LEU A 169 5.35 -2.80 13.36
N ILE A 170 5.92 -2.96 12.16
CA ILE A 170 5.34 -3.72 11.06
C ILE A 170 6.26 -4.88 10.67
N PRO A 171 6.23 -5.99 11.43
CA PRO A 171 7.08 -7.15 11.16
C PRO A 171 6.69 -7.84 9.85
N GLN A 172 5.39 -7.95 9.57
CA GLN A 172 4.86 -8.55 8.35
C GLN A 172 4.77 -7.52 7.22
N ARG A 173 5.90 -7.25 6.56
CA ARG A 173 5.99 -6.29 5.46
C ARG A 173 6.64 -6.86 4.20
N ILE A 174 6.07 -6.52 3.05
CA ILE A 174 6.62 -6.85 1.73
C ILE A 174 6.70 -5.59 0.88
N HIS A 175 7.88 -5.31 0.34
CA HIS A 175 8.10 -4.20 -0.59
C HIS A 175 8.62 -4.71 -1.94
N TYR A 176 7.81 -4.58 -2.97
CA TYR A 176 8.14 -4.94 -4.35
C TYR A 176 8.69 -3.74 -5.11
N VAL A 177 9.88 -3.90 -5.67
CA VAL A 177 10.54 -2.87 -6.48
C VAL A 177 10.95 -3.45 -7.83
N HIS A 178 10.63 -2.73 -8.91
CA HIS A 178 11.22 -3.01 -10.21
C HIS A 178 12.53 -2.19 -10.36
N PRO A 179 13.67 -2.80 -10.77
CA PRO A 179 14.97 -2.10 -10.82
C PRO A 179 15.01 -0.83 -11.70
N GLY A 180 14.20 -0.82 -12.76
CA GLY A 180 14.08 0.32 -13.67
C GLY A 180 13.14 1.42 -13.17
N ASP A 181 12.40 1.18 -12.08
CA ASP A 181 11.46 2.15 -11.53
C ASP A 181 12.21 3.27 -10.81
N GLN A 182 11.76 4.51 -11.02
CA GLN A 182 12.31 5.70 -10.40
C GLN A 182 11.56 6.09 -9.13
N VAL A 183 10.32 5.65 -8.95
CA VAL A 183 9.49 6.03 -7.79
C VAL A 183 10.16 5.60 -6.47
N PRO A 184 10.65 4.35 -6.29
CA PRO A 184 11.32 3.95 -5.05
C PRO A 184 12.65 4.66 -4.77
N LYS A 185 13.16 5.40 -5.75
CA LYS A 185 14.39 6.20 -5.64
C LYS A 185 14.13 7.64 -5.22
N GLN A 186 12.87 8.00 -4.94
CA GLN A 186 12.44 9.37 -4.64
C GLN A 186 11.68 9.42 -3.31
N PRO A 187 11.74 10.52 -2.55
CA PRO A 187 12.64 11.67 -2.73
C PRO A 187 14.12 11.30 -2.49
N ALA A 188 15.06 12.15 -2.92
CA ALA A 188 16.49 11.87 -2.86
C ALA A 188 17.05 11.69 -1.43
N LEU A 189 18.13 10.90 -1.33
CA LEU A 189 18.97 10.77 -0.12
C LEU A 189 19.71 12.10 0.15
N PRO A 190 20.19 12.36 1.39
CA PRO A 190 20.17 11.50 2.58
C PRO A 190 18.96 11.71 3.51
N MET A 191 18.14 12.74 3.25
CA MET A 191 17.04 13.14 4.14
C MET A 191 15.96 12.05 4.25
N TYR A 192 15.73 11.30 3.18
CA TYR A 192 14.76 10.21 3.13
C TYR A 192 15.45 8.87 3.08
N GLN A 193 15.00 7.88 3.85
CA GLN A 193 15.59 6.54 3.84
C GLN A 193 14.79 5.59 2.93
N PRO A 194 15.48 4.71 2.18
CA PRO A 194 14.81 3.73 1.35
C PRO A 194 14.08 2.70 2.20
N LEU A 195 12.95 2.20 1.67
CA LEU A 195 12.42 0.93 2.11
C LEU A 195 13.28 -0.17 1.49
N ALA A 196 13.86 -1.04 2.31
CA ALA A 196 14.48 -2.29 1.87
C ALA A 196 13.48 -3.07 1.00
N ALA A 197 13.86 -3.33 -0.24
CA ALA A 197 13.08 -4.17 -1.13
C ALA A 197 13.14 -5.62 -0.64
N THR A 198 11.97 -6.20 -0.39
CA THR A 198 11.83 -7.62 -0.05
C THR A 198 12.00 -8.46 -1.32
N TYR A 199 11.45 -7.99 -2.44
CA TYR A 199 11.56 -8.66 -3.74
C TYR A 199 11.83 -7.66 -4.86
N ARG A 200 12.73 -8.05 -5.77
CA ARG A 200 13.01 -7.31 -7.02
C ARG A 200 12.33 -8.01 -8.18
N LEU A 201 11.41 -7.31 -8.85
CA LEU A 201 10.70 -7.85 -10.01
C LEU A 201 11.63 -7.90 -11.23
N PRO A 202 11.66 -8.98 -12.02
CA PRO A 202 12.49 -9.07 -13.22
C PRO A 202 12.03 -8.04 -14.29
N ARG A 203 12.97 -7.60 -15.14
CA ARG A 203 12.62 -6.81 -16.35
C ARG A 203 11.88 -7.74 -17.32
N VAL A 204 10.61 -7.48 -17.58
CA VAL A 204 9.87 -8.17 -18.65
C VAL A 204 9.57 -7.16 -19.76
N SER A 205 10.06 -7.44 -20.96
CA SER A 205 9.82 -6.66 -22.16
C SER A 205 8.42 -6.94 -22.71
N ASN A 206 7.49 -6.00 -22.53
CA ASN A 206 6.25 -5.71 -23.29
C ASN A 206 5.38 -6.83 -23.94
N ALA A 207 5.58 -8.12 -23.68
CA ALA A 207 4.73 -9.18 -24.20
C ALA A 207 4.02 -9.87 -23.02
N ALA A 208 2.68 -9.79 -23.02
CA ALA A 208 1.74 -10.53 -22.18
C ALA A 208 2.28 -11.07 -20.85
N PHE A 209 2.03 -10.34 -19.74
CA PHE A 209 2.14 -10.89 -18.39
C PHE A 209 1.00 -11.91 -18.17
N THR A 210 1.14 -13.11 -18.73
CA THR A 210 0.72 -14.31 -18.04
C THR A 210 1.63 -14.42 -16.82
N ILE A 211 1.08 -14.59 -15.61
CA ILE A 211 1.87 -14.74 -14.38
C ILE A 211 3.00 -15.75 -14.67
N PRO A 212 4.28 -15.33 -14.70
CA PRO A 212 5.34 -16.23 -15.08
C PRO A 212 5.35 -17.44 -14.15
N SER A 213 5.59 -18.64 -14.67
CA SER A 213 5.63 -19.89 -13.87
C SER A 213 6.64 -19.81 -12.70
N CYS A 214 7.66 -18.94 -12.81
CA CYS A 214 8.57 -18.64 -11.71
C CYS A 214 7.92 -17.90 -10.53
N PHE A 215 6.86 -17.12 -10.75
CA PHE A 215 6.02 -16.59 -9.67
C PHE A 215 5.23 -17.71 -8.99
N ARG A 216 4.70 -18.67 -9.74
CA ARG A 216 3.97 -19.82 -9.17
C ARG A 216 4.84 -20.59 -8.17
N ASN A 217 6.08 -20.90 -8.52
CA ASN A 217 6.99 -21.67 -7.64
C ASN A 217 7.57 -20.85 -6.48
N LEU A 218 7.63 -19.52 -6.58
CA LEU A 218 8.05 -18.65 -5.46
C LEU A 218 6.93 -18.47 -4.41
N LEU A 219 5.67 -18.67 -4.81
CA LEU A 219 4.46 -18.43 -4.02
C LEU A 219 3.93 -19.68 -3.27
N PHE A 220 4.47 -20.88 -3.56
CA PHE A 220 4.03 -22.15 -2.98
C PHE A 220 5.09 -22.89 -2.14
N LYS A 221 6.21 -22.27 -1.78
CA LYS A 221 7.06 -22.89 -0.74
C LYS A 221 6.41 -22.64 0.62
N PRO A 222 5.91 -23.67 1.33
CA PRO A 222 5.60 -23.51 2.75
C PRO A 222 6.88 -23.06 3.46
N CYS A 223 6.75 -22.16 4.43
CA CYS A 223 7.84 -21.91 5.37
C CYS A 223 8.24 -23.25 5.97
N SER A 224 9.42 -23.76 5.59
CA SER A 224 10.03 -24.88 6.29
C SER A 224 10.27 -24.45 7.73
N VAL A 225 9.78 -25.26 8.66
CA VAL A 225 10.06 -25.19 10.11
C VAL A 225 11.56 -25.19 10.37
#